data_AF-A0A535C8Y9-F1
#
_entry.id   AF-A0A535C8Y9-F1
#
_cell.length_a   1.000
_cell.length_b   1.000
_cell.length_c   1.000
_cell.angle_alpha   90.00
_cell.angle_beta   90.00
_cell.angle_gamma   90.00
#
_symmetry.space_group_name_H-M   'P 1'
#
loop_
_entity.id
_entity.type
_entity.pdbx_description
1 polymer ?
#
loop_
_entity_poly.entity_id
_entity_poly.type
_entity_poly.pdbx_seq_one_letter_code
_entity_poly.pdbx_strand_id
1 'polypeptide(L)'
;MMVNERLRASIDVAPRTAAFYEHVITALEEEGVPFMLGGAFAFEVYTDIGGRTKDLDLFLHPRNVKAAMAALNRRGYDTEMKAEHWLGKIKSGEDFVDVIFGSGNGLAVVDDVWFEHASPAEVLGHEVRLIPAEEMLWSKSFIMERERFDGADIAHLIRVAGRTMDWRRLVDRFGRFWAVLLAHVVLFDFIYPADRGRVPDWVRGELLGRAGDGAVDQAAVDERVCFGTTLSRAQYLPDVEGWGYRDGRLKPFGLLGETDIEHETERMRKELGL
;
A
#
# COMPACT_ATOMS: atom_id res chain seq x y z
N MET A 1 -19.70 -19.52 -1.23
CA MET A 1 -20.20 -19.25 0.13
C MET A 1 -19.30 -20.03 1.08
N MET A 2 -18.17 -19.46 1.47
CA MET A 2 -17.36 -20.01 2.56
C MET A 2 -17.84 -19.39 3.86
N VAL A 3 -18.22 -20.26 4.77
CA VAL A 3 -18.55 -19.98 6.16
C VAL A 3 -17.34 -19.32 6.80
N ASN A 4 -17.52 -18.14 7.40
CA ASN A 4 -16.92 -17.60 8.65
C ASN A 4 -15.66 -18.27 9.27
N GLU A 5 -14.73 -18.81 8.48
CA GLU A 5 -13.41 -19.20 8.94
C GLU A 5 -12.58 -17.93 8.98
N ARG A 6 -12.24 -17.49 10.20
CA ARG A 6 -11.29 -16.40 10.40
C ARG A 6 -9.99 -16.80 9.72
N LEU A 7 -9.47 -15.91 8.89
CA LEU A 7 -8.17 -16.09 8.29
C LEU A 7 -7.12 -16.12 9.41
N ARG A 8 -6.36 -17.22 9.47
CA ARG A 8 -5.28 -17.43 10.43
C ARG A 8 -3.96 -17.38 9.68
N ALA A 9 -3.04 -16.55 10.14
CA ALA A 9 -1.66 -16.60 9.70
C ALA A 9 -0.72 -16.62 10.92
N SER A 10 0.39 -17.34 10.75
CA SER A 10 1.45 -17.44 11.75
C SER A 10 2.51 -16.39 11.47
N ILE A 11 2.88 -15.60 12.46
CA ILE A 11 4.08 -14.76 12.42
C ILE A 11 5.26 -15.63 12.89
N ASP A 12 6.21 -15.92 12.00
CA ASP A 12 7.41 -16.72 12.29
C ASP A 12 8.56 -15.82 12.75
N VAL A 13 8.47 -15.36 14.00
CA VAL A 13 9.47 -14.49 14.65
C VAL A 13 9.92 -15.06 15.98
N ALA A 14 11.05 -14.56 16.49
CA ALA A 14 11.54 -14.96 17.81
C ALA A 14 10.49 -14.63 18.90
N PRO A 15 10.41 -15.41 20.00
CA PRO A 15 9.42 -15.18 21.06
C PRO A 15 9.41 -13.76 21.64
N ARG A 16 10.58 -13.11 21.71
CA ARG A 16 10.70 -11.72 22.14
C ARG A 16 10.01 -10.75 21.18
N THR A 17 10.21 -10.94 19.87
CA THR A 17 9.59 -10.14 18.81
C THR A 17 8.07 -10.36 18.80
N ALA A 18 7.61 -11.61 18.98
CA ALA A 18 6.19 -11.93 19.10
C ALA A 18 5.55 -11.23 20.30
N ALA A 19 6.19 -11.27 21.48
CA ALA A 19 5.70 -10.57 22.67
C ALA A 19 5.68 -9.04 22.49
N PHE A 20 6.66 -8.48 21.76
CA PHE A 20 6.64 -7.07 21.39
C PHE A 20 5.44 -6.73 20.50
N TYR A 21 5.16 -7.54 19.47
CA TYR A 21 4.01 -7.35 18.59
C TYR A 21 2.68 -7.49 19.32
N GLU A 22 2.55 -8.48 20.21
CA GLU A 22 1.38 -8.68 21.08
C GLU A 22 1.13 -7.46 21.98
N HIS A 23 2.19 -6.92 22.61
CA HIS A 23 2.08 -5.72 23.45
C HIS A 23 1.67 -4.47 22.65
N VAL A 24 2.18 -4.32 21.43
CA VAL A 24 1.81 -3.21 20.54
C VAL A 24 0.32 -3.29 20.20
N ILE A 25 -0.16 -4.46 19.79
CA ILE A 25 -1.57 -4.71 19.46
C ILE A 25 -2.45 -4.43 20.69
N THR A 26 -2.12 -5.05 21.82
CA THR A 26 -2.85 -4.86 23.09
C THR A 26 -2.95 -3.38 23.48
N ALA A 27 -1.85 -2.66 23.34
CA ALA A 27 -1.81 -1.24 23.70
C ALA A 27 -2.72 -0.37 22.82
N LEU A 28 -2.82 -0.67 21.52
CA LEU A 28 -3.73 0.05 20.62
C LEU A 28 -5.19 -0.30 20.91
N GLU A 29 -5.49 -1.56 21.23
CA GLU A 29 -6.82 -2.00 21.64
C GLU A 29 -7.28 -1.32 22.94
N GLU A 30 -6.42 -1.30 23.97
CA GLU A 30 -6.72 -0.67 25.27
C GLU A 30 -6.94 0.86 25.17
N GLU A 31 -6.26 1.51 24.21
CA GLU A 31 -6.41 2.94 23.93
C GLU A 31 -7.54 3.23 22.92
N GLY A 32 -8.23 2.20 22.43
CA GLY A 32 -9.34 2.32 21.49
C GLY A 32 -8.93 2.89 20.13
N VAL A 33 -7.68 2.68 19.70
CA VAL A 33 -7.15 3.16 18.43
C VAL A 33 -7.47 2.15 17.32
N PRO A 34 -8.27 2.51 16.30
CA PRO A 34 -8.54 1.61 15.19
C PRO A 34 -7.31 1.41 14.29
N PHE A 35 -6.97 0.16 13.99
CA PHE A 35 -5.91 -0.23 13.08
C PHE A 35 -6.31 -1.46 12.25
N MET A 36 -5.57 -1.70 11.17
CA MET A 36 -5.61 -2.91 10.36
C MET A 36 -4.20 -3.48 10.23
N LEU A 37 -4.07 -4.75 9.85
CA LEU A 37 -2.82 -5.37 9.43
C LEU A 37 -2.74 -5.41 7.91
N GLY A 38 -1.56 -5.13 7.37
CA GLY A 38 -1.33 -5.15 5.93
C GLY A 38 0.01 -5.76 5.54
N GLY A 39 0.62 -5.19 4.51
CA GLY A 39 1.95 -5.57 4.05
C GLY A 39 2.08 -7.05 3.68
N ALA A 40 3.24 -7.63 3.97
CA ALA A 40 3.52 -9.04 3.67
C ALA A 40 2.58 -9.99 4.42
N PHE A 41 2.14 -9.60 5.62
CA PHE A 41 1.23 -10.39 6.44
C PHE A 41 -0.13 -10.60 5.75
N ALA A 42 -0.79 -9.51 5.34
CA ALA A 42 -2.08 -9.61 4.64
C ALA A 42 -1.93 -10.31 3.29
N PHE A 43 -0.81 -10.09 2.58
CA PHE A 43 -0.53 -10.79 1.34
C PHE A 43 -0.42 -12.30 1.51
N GLU A 44 0.32 -12.76 2.51
CA GLU A 44 0.46 -14.18 2.84
C GLU A 44 -0.90 -14.80 3.15
N VAL A 45 -1.71 -14.13 3.99
CA VAL A 45 -3.07 -14.56 4.31
C VAL A 45 -3.95 -14.75 3.07
N TYR A 46 -3.90 -13.82 2.12
CA TYR A 46 -4.76 -13.90 0.93
C TYR A 46 -4.28 -14.92 -0.10
N THR A 47 -2.98 -15.14 -0.19
CA THR A 47 -2.38 -15.86 -1.32
C THR A 47 -1.79 -17.21 -0.98
N ASP A 48 -1.57 -17.50 0.31
CA ASP A 48 -0.72 -18.60 0.81
C ASP A 48 0.71 -18.55 0.25
N ILE A 49 1.12 -17.43 -0.37
CA ILE A 49 2.46 -17.21 -0.91
C ILE A 49 3.23 -16.41 0.13
N GLY A 50 4.19 -17.07 0.77
CA GLY A 50 4.93 -16.49 1.89
C GLY A 50 5.41 -17.60 2.83
N GLY A 51 5.39 -17.33 4.14
CA GLY A 51 5.64 -18.31 5.18
C GLY A 51 6.63 -17.87 6.25
N ARG A 52 7.16 -16.64 6.16
CA ARG A 52 8.16 -16.07 7.07
C ARG A 52 8.04 -14.55 7.15
N THR A 53 6.81 -14.03 7.27
CA THR A 53 6.63 -12.60 7.49
C THR A 53 7.26 -12.21 8.82
N LYS A 54 8.25 -11.31 8.76
CA LYS A 54 9.04 -10.89 9.92
C LYS A 54 8.58 -9.57 10.51
N ASP A 55 7.95 -8.73 9.70
CA ASP A 55 7.59 -7.36 10.05
C ASP A 55 6.08 -7.28 10.32
N LEU A 56 5.71 -6.48 11.33
CA LEU A 56 4.32 -6.14 11.60
C LEU A 56 4.00 -4.77 10.99
N ASP A 57 3.14 -4.77 9.97
CA ASP A 57 2.67 -3.56 9.29
C ASP A 57 1.26 -3.19 9.75
N LEU A 58 1.14 -2.12 10.52
CA LEU A 58 -0.13 -1.58 11.00
C LEU A 58 -0.60 -0.45 10.08
N PHE A 59 -1.82 -0.56 9.58
CA PHE A 59 -2.47 0.46 8.75
C PHE A 59 -3.47 1.26 9.58
N LEU A 60 -3.25 2.57 9.70
CA LEU A 60 -4.05 3.47 10.51
C LEU A 60 -4.57 4.64 9.67
N HIS A 61 -5.76 5.12 9.99
CA HIS A 61 -6.22 6.41 9.47
C HIS A 61 -5.27 7.52 9.98
N PRO A 62 -4.83 8.50 9.15
CA PRO A 62 -3.90 9.57 9.54
C PRO A 62 -4.31 10.30 10.84
N ARG A 63 -5.61 10.58 10.99
CA ARG A 63 -6.23 11.16 12.20
C ARG A 63 -5.85 10.45 13.53
N ASN A 64 -5.56 9.15 13.48
CA ASN A 64 -5.30 8.31 14.66
C ASN A 64 -3.80 8.12 14.94
N VAL A 65 -2.92 8.43 13.98
CA VAL A 65 -1.49 8.09 14.05
C VAL A 65 -0.80 8.76 15.25
N LYS A 66 -1.03 10.06 15.47
CA LYS A 66 -0.41 10.77 16.61
C LYS A 66 -0.82 10.19 17.96
N ALA A 67 -2.09 9.78 18.09
CA ALA A 67 -2.58 9.13 19.30
C ALA A 67 -1.94 7.75 19.51
N ALA A 68 -1.86 6.94 18.45
CA ALA A 68 -1.20 5.63 18.45
C ALA A 68 0.27 5.74 18.90
N MET A 69 1.03 6.63 18.26
CA MET A 69 2.44 6.84 18.56
C MET A 69 2.64 7.33 20.01
N ALA A 70 1.82 8.29 20.46
CA ALA A 70 1.91 8.78 21.84
C ALA A 70 1.54 7.70 22.87
N ALA A 71 0.57 6.83 22.57
CA ALA A 71 0.19 5.73 23.44
C ALA A 71 1.34 4.74 23.66
N LEU A 72 2.04 4.36 22.59
CA LEU A 72 3.15 3.41 22.72
C LEU A 72 4.41 4.05 23.33
N ASN A 73 4.62 5.34 23.08
CA ASN A 73 5.68 6.08 23.76
C ASN A 73 5.49 6.09 25.28
N ARG A 74 4.25 6.32 25.77
CA ARG A 74 3.92 6.24 27.21
C ARG A 74 4.16 4.87 27.82
N ARG A 75 4.17 3.81 27.01
CA ARG A 75 4.49 2.43 27.42
C ARG A 75 5.98 2.10 27.35
N GLY A 76 6.82 3.08 27.02
CA GLY A 76 8.28 2.95 27.01
C GLY A 76 8.88 2.48 25.68
N TYR A 77 8.10 2.41 24.60
CA TYR A 77 8.63 2.12 23.27
C TYR A 77 9.22 3.37 22.62
N ASP A 78 10.30 3.20 21.86
CA ASP A 78 10.85 4.28 21.01
C ASP A 78 9.95 4.44 19.78
N THR A 79 9.40 5.64 19.60
CA THR A 79 8.46 5.96 18.52
C THR A 79 9.04 7.08 17.67
N GLU A 80 9.12 6.86 16.37
CA GLU A 80 9.70 7.81 15.43
C GLU A 80 8.73 8.08 14.27
N MET A 81 8.46 9.36 13.99
CA MET A 81 7.80 9.73 12.74
C MET A 81 8.86 9.79 11.63
N LYS A 82 8.85 8.82 10.71
CA LYS A 82 9.84 8.72 9.62
C LYS A 82 9.49 9.60 8.44
N ALA A 83 8.19 9.74 8.17
CA ALA A 83 7.65 10.60 7.13
C ALA A 83 6.22 11.03 7.52
N GLU A 84 6.00 12.35 7.57
CA GLU A 84 4.76 12.96 8.06
C GLU A 84 3.51 12.56 7.25
N HIS A 85 3.69 12.13 5.99
CA HIS A 85 2.57 11.76 5.11
C HIS A 85 2.26 10.26 5.06
N TRP A 86 3.12 9.36 5.55
CA TRP A 86 2.85 7.93 5.38
C TRP A 86 3.43 6.95 6.40
N LEU A 87 4.49 7.27 7.16
CA LEU A 87 5.21 6.26 7.96
C LEU A 87 5.65 6.76 9.34
N GLY A 88 5.14 6.09 10.37
CA GLY A 88 5.72 6.03 11.71
C GLY A 88 6.38 4.67 11.97
N LYS A 89 7.31 4.62 12.93
CA LYS A 89 7.93 3.37 13.40
C LYS A 89 7.91 3.29 14.91
N ILE A 90 7.61 2.10 15.42
CA ILE A 90 7.71 1.75 16.85
C ILE A 90 8.82 0.73 16.98
N LYS A 91 9.75 0.93 17.92
CA LYS A 91 10.95 0.09 18.05
C LYS A 91 11.09 -0.52 19.44
N SER A 92 11.65 -1.71 19.47
CA SER A 92 12.03 -2.45 20.68
C SER A 92 13.38 -3.16 20.47
N GLY A 93 14.47 -2.41 20.64
CA GLY A 93 15.82 -2.88 20.29
C GLY A 93 16.00 -2.94 18.78
N GLU A 94 16.23 -4.14 18.23
CA GLU A 94 16.39 -4.34 16.78
C GLU A 94 15.06 -4.62 16.06
N ASP A 95 14.01 -4.95 16.82
CA ASP A 95 12.67 -5.23 16.29
C ASP A 95 11.89 -3.91 16.08
N PHE A 96 11.05 -3.87 15.04
CA PHE A 96 10.18 -2.72 14.76
C PHE A 96 8.80 -3.12 14.26
N VAL A 97 7.86 -2.18 14.38
CA VAL A 97 6.51 -2.19 13.81
C VAL A 97 6.35 -0.93 12.98
N ASP A 98 5.84 -1.08 11.76
CA ASP A 98 5.56 0.04 10.88
C ASP A 98 4.10 0.51 11.06
N VAL A 99 3.94 1.82 11.24
CA VAL A 99 2.64 2.50 11.34
C VAL A 99 2.43 3.24 10.02
N ILE A 100 1.70 2.60 9.12
CA ILE A 100 1.46 3.03 7.75
C ILE A 100 0.11 3.74 7.67
N PHE A 101 0.09 4.93 7.09
CA PHE A 101 -1.15 5.72 6.92
C PHE A 101 -1.26 6.35 5.53
N GLY A 102 -0.36 5.94 4.63
CA GLY A 102 -0.32 6.28 3.22
C GLY A 102 0.74 5.45 2.50
N SER A 103 0.94 5.74 1.22
CA SER A 103 2.11 5.23 0.48
C SER A 103 3.17 6.31 0.37
N GLY A 104 4.45 5.93 0.30
CA GLY A 104 5.57 6.89 0.22
C GLY A 104 5.50 7.83 -0.98
N ASN A 105 4.86 7.41 -2.07
CA ASN A 105 4.57 8.23 -3.25
C ASN A 105 3.41 9.24 -3.05
N GLY A 106 2.79 9.29 -1.87
CA GLY A 106 1.70 10.20 -1.55
C GLY A 106 0.34 9.82 -2.13
N LEU A 107 0.14 8.58 -2.59
CA LEU A 107 -1.14 8.15 -3.17
C LEU A 107 -2.06 7.49 -2.16
N ALA A 108 -1.84 6.21 -1.85
CA ALA A 108 -2.81 5.36 -1.16
C ALA A 108 -2.97 5.67 0.34
N VAL A 109 -3.50 6.86 0.65
CA VAL A 109 -3.84 7.32 2.00
C VAL A 109 -4.92 6.41 2.59
N VAL A 110 -4.72 6.01 3.84
CA VAL A 110 -5.68 5.16 4.55
C VAL A 110 -6.88 6.01 4.96
N ASP A 111 -8.03 5.75 4.34
CA ASP A 111 -9.30 6.42 4.62
C ASP A 111 -10.34 5.47 5.24
N ASP A 112 -11.54 5.98 5.52
CA ASP A 112 -12.61 5.22 6.17
C ASP A 112 -13.07 4.00 5.34
N VAL A 113 -12.93 4.04 4.01
CA VAL A 113 -13.33 2.96 3.11
C VAL A 113 -12.41 1.74 3.25
N TRP A 114 -11.13 1.93 3.65
CA TRP A 114 -10.27 0.79 4.02
C TRP A 114 -10.86 0.01 5.20
N PHE A 115 -11.33 0.71 6.22
CA PHE A 115 -11.91 0.11 7.43
C PHE A 115 -13.28 -0.51 7.17
N GLU A 116 -14.12 0.13 6.34
CA GLU A 116 -15.44 -0.38 5.96
C GLU A 116 -15.37 -1.77 5.32
N HIS A 117 -14.33 -2.02 4.52
CA HIS A 117 -14.16 -3.26 3.77
C HIS A 117 -13.11 -4.21 4.37
N ALA A 118 -12.63 -3.93 5.58
CA ALA A 118 -11.57 -4.71 6.22
C ALA A 118 -12.05 -6.11 6.62
N SER A 119 -11.25 -7.13 6.29
CA SER A 119 -11.59 -8.53 6.57
C SER A 119 -11.17 -8.92 7.99
N PRO A 120 -12.01 -9.67 8.75
CA PRO A 120 -11.61 -10.14 10.08
C PRO A 120 -10.50 -11.20 9.97
N ALA A 121 -9.53 -11.14 10.89
CA ALA A 121 -8.45 -12.11 11.01
C ALA A 121 -8.04 -12.33 12.47
N GLU A 122 -7.24 -13.37 12.71
CA GLU A 122 -6.68 -13.68 14.03
C GLU A 122 -5.15 -13.68 13.95
N VAL A 123 -4.51 -12.88 14.82
CA VAL A 123 -3.04 -12.73 14.87
C VAL A 123 -2.56 -12.67 16.31
N LEU A 124 -1.61 -13.55 16.65
CA LEU A 124 -1.06 -13.64 18.02
C LEU A 124 -2.16 -13.74 19.10
N GLY A 125 -3.30 -14.37 18.78
CA GLY A 125 -4.45 -14.49 19.69
C GLY A 125 -5.41 -13.29 19.72
N HIS A 126 -5.12 -12.21 18.98
CA HIS A 126 -5.97 -11.03 18.87
C HIS A 126 -6.91 -11.08 17.67
N GLU A 127 -8.14 -10.60 17.84
CA GLU A 127 -9.10 -10.39 16.76
C GLU A 127 -8.81 -9.05 16.07
N VAL A 128 -8.22 -9.11 14.89
CA VAL A 128 -7.78 -7.93 14.14
C VAL A 128 -8.49 -7.82 12.80
N ARG A 129 -8.21 -6.73 12.09
CA ARG A 129 -8.71 -6.47 10.73
C ARG A 129 -7.56 -6.49 9.74
N LEU A 130 -7.73 -7.08 8.57
CA LEU A 130 -6.80 -6.99 7.45
C LEU A 130 -7.23 -5.90 6.49
N ILE A 131 -6.25 -5.21 5.89
CA ILE A 131 -6.53 -4.31 4.77
C ILE A 131 -7.25 -5.08 3.66
N PRO A 132 -8.23 -4.47 2.97
CA PRO A 132 -8.93 -5.17 1.89
C PRO A 132 -7.99 -5.49 0.73
N ALA A 133 -8.27 -6.59 0.01
CA ALA A 133 -7.43 -7.04 -1.09
C ALA A 133 -7.38 -6.01 -2.23
N GLU A 134 -8.45 -5.24 -2.45
CA GLU A 134 -8.53 -4.17 -3.45
C GLU A 134 -7.59 -3.00 -3.10
N GLU A 135 -7.59 -2.54 -1.85
CA GLU A 135 -6.70 -1.48 -1.36
C GLU A 135 -5.23 -1.93 -1.35
N MET A 136 -4.97 -3.21 -1.07
CA MET A 136 -3.63 -3.79 -1.19
C MET A 136 -3.17 -3.87 -2.66
N LEU A 137 -4.05 -4.29 -3.57
CA LEU A 137 -3.79 -4.29 -5.02
C LEU A 137 -3.50 -2.86 -5.50
N TRP A 138 -4.36 -1.90 -5.14
CA TRP A 138 -4.22 -0.50 -5.51
C TRP A 138 -2.89 0.10 -5.04
N SER A 139 -2.56 0.00 -3.76
CA SER A 139 -1.33 0.58 -3.20
C SER A 139 -0.07 -0.05 -3.80
N LYS A 140 -0.01 -1.38 -3.91
CA LYS A 140 1.15 -2.10 -4.49
C LYS A 140 1.32 -1.88 -5.99
N SER A 141 0.26 -1.51 -6.71
CA SER A 141 0.33 -1.36 -8.17
C SER A 141 1.27 -0.26 -8.63
N PHE A 142 1.59 0.69 -7.75
CA PHE A 142 2.51 1.79 -8.02
C PHE A 142 3.96 1.48 -7.63
N ILE A 143 4.29 0.26 -7.18
CA ILE A 143 5.67 -0.10 -6.84
C ILE A 143 6.35 -0.71 -8.06
N MET A 144 7.09 0.13 -8.79
CA MET A 144 7.85 -0.22 -10.00
C MET A 144 9.28 0.34 -9.96
N GLU A 145 9.94 0.17 -8.82
CA GLU A 145 11.35 0.55 -8.63
C GLU A 145 12.28 -0.39 -9.39
N ARG A 146 13.55 0.01 -9.56
CA ARG A 146 14.57 -0.79 -10.25
C ARG A 146 14.85 -2.09 -9.50
N GLU A 147 14.94 -1.99 -8.17
CA GLU A 147 15.27 -3.06 -7.23
C GLU A 147 14.02 -3.79 -6.71
N ARG A 148 12.82 -3.22 -6.94
CA ARG A 148 11.56 -3.77 -6.44
C ARG A 148 10.39 -3.46 -7.36
N PHE A 149 9.80 -4.52 -7.90
CA PHE A 149 8.57 -4.46 -8.67
C PHE A 149 7.53 -5.43 -8.08
N ASP A 150 6.40 -4.89 -7.58
CA ASP A 150 5.36 -5.69 -6.92
C ASP A 150 4.34 -6.31 -7.91
N GLY A 151 4.60 -6.30 -9.22
CA GLY A 151 3.64 -6.79 -10.23
C GLY A 151 3.27 -8.28 -10.08
N ALA A 152 4.17 -9.11 -9.54
CA ALA A 152 3.85 -10.49 -9.20
C ALA A 152 2.79 -10.55 -8.09
N ASP A 153 2.91 -9.73 -7.05
CA ASP A 153 1.92 -9.63 -5.97
C ASP A 153 0.55 -9.23 -6.53
N ILE A 154 0.51 -8.26 -7.43
CA ILE A 154 -0.72 -7.84 -8.11
C ILE A 154 -1.36 -8.99 -8.88
N ALA A 155 -0.57 -9.71 -9.67
CA ALA A 155 -1.08 -10.84 -10.44
C ALA A 155 -1.61 -11.97 -9.52
N HIS A 156 -0.92 -12.24 -8.41
CA HIS A 156 -1.35 -13.22 -7.41
C HIS A 156 -2.64 -12.79 -6.72
N LEU A 157 -2.79 -11.51 -6.36
CA LEU A 157 -4.02 -10.99 -5.77
C LEU A 157 -5.22 -11.12 -6.71
N ILE A 158 -5.06 -10.75 -7.97
CA ILE A 158 -6.11 -10.95 -8.98
C ILE A 158 -6.42 -12.44 -9.13
N ARG A 159 -5.40 -13.31 -9.11
CA ARG A 159 -5.59 -14.76 -9.20
C ARG A 159 -6.41 -15.29 -8.04
N VAL A 160 -6.16 -14.88 -6.80
CA VAL A 160 -6.87 -15.44 -5.63
C VAL A 160 -8.22 -14.77 -5.38
N ALA A 161 -8.28 -13.44 -5.47
CA ALA A 161 -9.43 -12.66 -5.04
C ALA A 161 -10.21 -11.99 -6.19
N GLY A 162 -9.74 -12.04 -7.45
CA GLY A 162 -10.36 -11.29 -8.55
C GLY A 162 -11.85 -11.57 -8.75
N ARG A 163 -12.36 -12.78 -8.46
CA ARG A 163 -13.79 -13.08 -8.56
C ARG A 163 -14.66 -12.45 -7.46
N THR A 164 -14.06 -12.10 -6.34
CA THR A 164 -14.75 -11.55 -5.16
C THR A 164 -14.43 -10.08 -4.92
N MET A 165 -13.42 -9.53 -5.60
CA MET A 165 -13.08 -8.11 -5.53
C MET A 165 -14.21 -7.22 -6.04
N ASP A 166 -14.38 -6.07 -5.38
CA ASP A 166 -15.17 -4.97 -5.91
C ASP A 166 -14.36 -4.20 -6.97
N TRP A 167 -14.52 -4.62 -8.23
CA TRP A 167 -13.85 -3.98 -9.35
C TRP A 167 -14.31 -2.55 -9.63
N ARG A 168 -15.52 -2.16 -9.23
CA ARG A 168 -15.96 -0.75 -9.38
C ARG A 168 -15.17 0.13 -8.42
N ARG A 169 -15.11 -0.27 -7.14
CA ARG A 169 -14.27 0.40 -6.15
C ARG A 169 -12.82 0.47 -6.61
N LEU A 170 -12.28 -0.61 -7.16
CA LEU A 170 -10.90 -0.62 -7.64
C LEU A 170 -10.68 0.36 -8.81
N VAL A 171 -11.53 0.36 -9.83
CA VAL A 171 -11.43 1.32 -10.94
C VAL A 171 -11.52 2.76 -10.43
N ASP A 172 -12.41 3.02 -9.46
CA ASP A 172 -12.57 4.34 -8.83
C ASP A 172 -11.33 4.75 -8.02
N ARG A 173 -10.72 3.82 -7.27
CA ARG A 173 -9.47 4.04 -6.53
C ARG A 173 -8.31 4.46 -7.43
N PHE A 174 -8.19 3.84 -8.61
CA PHE A 174 -7.17 4.25 -9.58
C PHE A 174 -7.49 5.61 -10.21
N GLY A 175 -8.76 5.92 -10.46
CA GLY A 175 -9.20 7.23 -10.95
C GLY A 175 -8.41 7.68 -12.19
N ARG A 176 -7.65 8.78 -12.06
CA ARG A 176 -6.79 9.30 -13.14
C ARG A 176 -5.63 8.38 -13.52
N PHE A 177 -5.21 7.50 -12.61
CA PHE A 177 -4.14 6.54 -12.80
C PHE A 177 -4.63 5.21 -13.38
N TRP A 178 -5.81 5.18 -14.00
CA TRP A 178 -6.42 3.98 -14.59
C TRP A 178 -5.47 3.23 -15.55
N ALA A 179 -4.53 3.92 -16.20
CA ALA A 179 -3.55 3.32 -17.09
C ALA A 179 -2.62 2.33 -16.36
N VAL A 180 -2.33 2.56 -15.07
CA VAL A 180 -1.56 1.65 -14.23
C VAL A 180 -2.33 0.36 -13.97
N LEU A 181 -3.64 0.46 -13.68
CA LEU A 181 -4.50 -0.72 -13.55
C LEU A 181 -4.58 -1.49 -14.87
N LEU A 182 -4.72 -0.79 -16.00
CA LEU A 182 -4.72 -1.42 -17.32
C LEU A 182 -3.42 -2.21 -17.57
N ALA A 183 -2.26 -1.63 -17.24
CA ALA A 183 -0.97 -2.30 -17.41
C ALA A 183 -0.92 -3.64 -16.63
N HIS A 184 -1.37 -3.64 -15.37
CA HIS A 184 -1.45 -4.86 -14.57
C HIS A 184 -2.48 -5.86 -15.08
N VAL A 185 -3.64 -5.42 -15.59
CA VAL A 185 -4.64 -6.30 -16.19
C VAL A 185 -4.10 -6.98 -17.46
N VAL A 186 -3.37 -6.24 -18.31
CA VAL A 186 -2.73 -6.80 -19.50
C VAL A 186 -1.64 -7.80 -19.12
N LEU A 187 -0.80 -7.48 -18.13
CA LEU A 187 0.21 -8.41 -17.63
C LEU A 187 -0.43 -9.66 -17.01
N PHE A 188 -1.51 -9.51 -16.25
CA PHE A 188 -2.24 -10.64 -15.68
C PHE A 188 -2.75 -11.59 -16.76
N ASP A 189 -3.30 -11.08 -17.86
CA ASP A 189 -3.77 -11.90 -18.98
C ASP A 189 -2.64 -12.68 -19.66
N PHE A 190 -1.45 -12.08 -19.73
CA PHE A 190 -0.25 -12.75 -20.23
C PHE A 190 0.25 -13.83 -19.27
N ILE A 191 0.27 -13.56 -17.96
CA ILE A 191 0.78 -14.46 -16.93
C ILE A 191 -0.19 -15.65 -16.72
N TYR A 192 -1.50 -15.40 -16.72
CA TYR A 192 -2.54 -16.39 -16.44
C TYR A 192 -3.64 -16.41 -17.52
N PRO A 193 -3.33 -16.82 -18.77
CA PRO A 193 -4.31 -16.83 -19.85
C PRO A 193 -5.55 -17.68 -19.56
N ALA A 194 -5.39 -18.76 -18.78
CA ALA A 194 -6.49 -19.63 -18.34
C ALA A 194 -7.38 -19.01 -17.25
N ASP A 195 -6.85 -18.05 -16.46
CA ASP A 195 -7.58 -17.39 -15.38
C ASP A 195 -8.04 -15.97 -15.75
N ARG A 196 -7.96 -15.56 -17.02
CA ARG A 196 -8.39 -14.23 -17.48
C ARG A 196 -9.79 -13.85 -16.99
N GLY A 197 -10.72 -14.80 -16.89
CA GLY A 197 -12.08 -14.57 -16.40
C GLY A 197 -12.19 -14.14 -14.93
N ARG A 198 -11.07 -14.00 -14.20
CA ARG A 198 -11.03 -13.42 -12.85
C ARG A 198 -11.12 -11.91 -12.84
N VAL A 199 -10.72 -11.25 -13.93
CA VAL A 199 -11.04 -9.84 -14.16
C VAL A 199 -12.32 -9.80 -14.99
N PRO A 200 -13.36 -9.05 -14.60
CA PRO A 200 -14.59 -8.93 -15.38
C PRO A 200 -14.34 -8.31 -16.76
N ASP A 201 -15.07 -8.77 -17.78
CA ASP A 201 -14.92 -8.26 -19.15
C ASP A 201 -15.23 -6.76 -19.26
N TRP A 202 -16.17 -6.25 -18.46
CA TRP A 202 -16.48 -4.82 -18.44
C TRP A 202 -15.30 -3.97 -17.99
N VAL A 203 -14.45 -4.46 -17.08
CA VAL A 203 -13.25 -3.73 -16.62
C VAL A 203 -12.25 -3.59 -17.75
N ARG A 204 -12.03 -4.66 -18.51
CA ARG A 204 -11.17 -4.61 -19.70
C ARG A 204 -11.74 -3.68 -20.76
N GLY A 205 -13.03 -3.81 -21.05
CA GLY A 205 -13.72 -2.96 -22.02
C GLY A 205 -13.61 -1.49 -21.67
N GLU A 206 -13.85 -1.14 -20.40
CA GLU A 206 -13.71 0.22 -19.87
C GLU A 206 -12.28 0.75 -20.01
N LEU A 207 -11.28 0.03 -19.50
CA LEU A 207 -9.89 0.48 -19.47
C LEU A 207 -9.27 0.56 -20.88
N LEU A 208 -9.56 -0.41 -21.75
CA LEU A 208 -9.12 -0.37 -23.15
C LEU A 208 -9.85 0.71 -23.95
N GLY A 209 -11.13 0.95 -23.65
CA GLY A 209 -11.91 2.05 -24.23
C GLY A 209 -11.27 3.40 -23.92
N ARG A 210 -10.95 3.66 -22.64
CA ARG A 210 -10.21 4.87 -22.22
C ARG A 210 -8.90 5.05 -22.97
N ALA A 211 -8.13 3.97 -23.15
CA ALA A 211 -6.89 4.01 -23.92
C ALA A 211 -7.11 4.30 -25.41
N GLY A 212 -8.11 3.67 -26.03
CA GLY A 212 -8.47 3.90 -27.44
C GLY A 212 -8.96 5.32 -27.70
N ASP A 213 -9.68 5.90 -26.74
CA ASP A 213 -10.18 7.28 -26.81
C ASP A 213 -9.09 8.32 -26.50
N GLY A 214 -7.89 7.89 -26.09
CA GLY A 214 -6.79 8.78 -25.70
C GLY A 214 -7.08 9.55 -24.42
N ALA A 215 -7.83 8.96 -23.48
CA ALA A 215 -8.20 9.61 -22.23
C ALA A 215 -6.95 9.96 -21.41
N VAL A 216 -6.73 11.26 -21.17
CA VAL A 216 -5.60 11.77 -20.38
C VAL A 216 -6.07 12.88 -19.46
N ASP A 217 -5.30 13.13 -18.40
CA ASP A 217 -5.45 14.36 -17.64
C ASP A 217 -4.83 15.53 -18.42
N GLN A 218 -5.68 16.32 -19.09
CA GLN A 218 -5.22 17.42 -19.93
C GLN A 218 -4.41 18.46 -19.14
N ALA A 219 -4.76 18.73 -17.89
CA ALA A 219 -3.99 19.65 -17.05
C ALA A 219 -2.57 19.13 -16.79
N ALA A 220 -2.43 17.81 -16.59
CA ALA A 220 -1.12 17.19 -16.40
C ALA A 220 -0.28 17.21 -17.70
N VAL A 221 -0.93 17.08 -18.86
CA VAL A 221 -0.27 17.24 -20.16
C VAL A 221 0.24 18.67 -20.34
N ASP A 222 -0.62 19.65 -20.09
CA ASP A 222 -0.31 21.07 -20.28
C ASP A 222 0.81 21.54 -19.34
N GLU A 223 0.83 21.04 -18.10
CA GLU A 223 1.86 21.33 -17.10
C GLU A 223 3.11 20.43 -17.21
N ARG A 224 3.19 19.56 -18.22
CA ARG A 224 4.29 18.61 -18.43
C ARG A 224 4.63 17.81 -17.17
N VAL A 225 3.62 17.17 -16.59
CA VAL A 225 3.77 16.36 -15.38
C VAL A 225 4.41 15.00 -15.70
N CYS A 226 5.41 14.61 -14.92
CA CYS A 226 5.96 13.25 -14.93
C CYS A 226 5.35 12.45 -13.78
N PHE A 227 4.34 11.63 -14.07
CA PHE A 227 3.79 10.67 -13.10
C PHE A 227 4.71 9.47 -12.84
N GLY A 228 5.82 9.33 -13.56
CA GLY A 228 6.82 8.30 -13.30
C GLY A 228 7.35 8.34 -11.86
N THR A 229 7.43 9.52 -11.25
CA THR A 229 7.82 9.69 -9.85
C THR A 229 6.86 9.03 -8.86
N THR A 230 5.62 8.73 -9.27
CA THR A 230 4.67 7.94 -8.46
C THR A 230 4.92 6.44 -8.53
N LEU A 231 5.62 5.98 -9.58
CA LEU A 231 5.94 4.57 -9.83
C LEU A 231 7.32 4.17 -9.30
N SER A 232 8.26 5.11 -9.35
CA SER A 232 9.65 4.88 -8.97
C SER A 232 10.30 6.18 -8.52
N ARG A 233 10.88 6.18 -7.31
CA ARG A 233 11.45 7.37 -6.68
C ARG A 233 12.74 7.85 -7.36
N ALA A 234 13.59 6.91 -7.80
CA ALA A 234 14.92 7.25 -8.32
C ALA A 234 14.97 7.35 -9.85
N GLN A 235 14.27 6.45 -10.56
CA GLN A 235 14.44 6.31 -12.01
C GLN A 235 13.94 7.51 -12.83
N TYR A 236 13.07 8.34 -12.26
CA TYR A 236 12.50 9.53 -12.90
C TYR A 236 13.06 10.86 -12.36
N LEU A 237 14.14 10.83 -11.57
CA LEU A 237 14.86 12.05 -11.19
C LEU A 237 15.37 12.86 -12.40
N PRO A 238 15.95 12.23 -13.45
CA PRO A 238 16.38 12.99 -14.63
C PRO A 238 15.25 13.80 -15.28
N ASP A 239 14.03 13.27 -15.26
CA ASP A 239 12.84 13.93 -15.82
C ASP A 239 12.52 15.24 -15.08
N VAL A 240 12.51 15.20 -13.74
CA VAL A 240 12.11 16.35 -12.90
C VAL A 240 13.26 17.31 -12.60
N GLU A 241 14.52 16.84 -12.58
CA GLU A 241 15.68 17.69 -12.30
C GLU A 241 16.36 18.23 -13.55
N GLY A 242 16.22 17.54 -14.70
CA GLY A 242 16.95 17.85 -15.93
C GLY A 242 16.07 18.16 -17.13
N TRP A 243 14.96 17.45 -17.31
CA TRP A 243 14.13 17.56 -18.54
C TRP A 243 12.93 18.52 -18.40
N GLY A 244 12.83 19.19 -17.25
CA GLY A 244 11.84 20.23 -16.98
C GLY A 244 10.42 19.71 -16.85
N TYR A 245 10.23 18.46 -16.40
CA TYR A 245 8.94 17.94 -16.02
C TYR A 245 8.58 18.33 -14.58
N ARG A 246 7.28 18.53 -14.32
CA ARG A 246 6.77 18.69 -12.95
C ARG A 246 6.67 17.32 -12.27
N ASP A 247 7.08 17.21 -11.01
CA ASP A 247 6.91 15.97 -10.24
C ASP A 247 5.43 15.63 -10.04
N GLY A 248 5.00 14.44 -10.49
CA GLY A 248 3.61 14.01 -10.41
C GLY A 248 3.09 13.73 -9.00
N ARG A 249 3.96 13.66 -7.99
CA ARG A 249 3.57 13.55 -6.57
C ARG A 249 3.14 14.87 -5.96
N LEU A 250 3.56 16.00 -6.55
CA LEU A 250 3.31 17.34 -6.04
C LEU A 250 1.87 17.79 -6.29
N LYS A 251 1.27 18.53 -5.36
CA LYS A 251 -0.02 19.21 -5.58
C LYS A 251 0.02 20.13 -6.83
N PRO A 252 -1.06 20.25 -7.60
CA PRO A 252 -2.38 19.64 -7.41
C PRO A 252 -2.51 18.22 -8.01
N PHE A 253 -1.45 17.66 -8.60
CA PHE A 253 -1.53 16.38 -9.34
C PHE A 253 -1.42 15.16 -8.44
N GLY A 254 -0.58 15.24 -7.41
CA GLY A 254 -0.53 14.31 -6.28
C GLY A 254 -0.93 15.01 -4.96
N LEU A 255 -0.57 14.41 -3.83
CA LEU A 255 -0.97 14.89 -2.51
C LEU A 255 0.19 15.50 -1.70
N LEU A 256 1.42 15.42 -2.18
CA LEU A 256 2.60 15.86 -1.45
C LEU A 256 2.84 17.37 -1.60
N GLY A 257 3.39 17.98 -0.56
CA GLY A 257 4.01 19.30 -0.62
C GLY A 257 5.47 19.22 -1.09
N GLU A 258 6.07 20.37 -1.37
CA GLU A 258 7.48 20.46 -1.78
C GLU A 258 8.42 19.88 -0.71
N THR A 259 8.18 20.21 0.56
CA THR A 259 8.97 19.70 1.70
C THR A 259 8.89 18.18 1.85
N ASP A 260 7.73 17.58 1.58
CA ASP A 260 7.57 16.12 1.64
C ASP A 260 8.40 15.44 0.55
N ILE A 261 8.39 16.03 -0.66
CA ILE A 261 9.16 15.54 -1.81
C ILE A 261 10.66 15.68 -1.56
N GLU A 262 11.11 16.82 -1.05
CA GLU A 262 12.52 17.05 -0.69
C GLU A 262 12.99 16.00 0.32
N HIS A 263 12.27 15.83 1.43
CA HIS A 263 12.59 14.86 2.48
C HIS A 263 12.65 13.42 1.95
N GLU A 264 11.67 13.00 1.16
CA GLU A 264 11.63 11.66 0.56
C GLU A 264 12.77 11.45 -0.45
N THR A 265 13.11 12.48 -1.22
CA THR A 265 14.17 12.44 -2.22
C THR A 265 15.55 12.35 -1.55
N GLU A 266 15.79 13.15 -0.50
CA GLU A 266 17.01 13.06 0.30
C GLU A 266 17.15 11.70 0.99
N ARG A 267 16.06 11.19 1.58
CA ARG A 267 16.06 9.88 2.23
C ARG A 267 16.40 8.77 1.23
N MET A 268 15.76 8.78 0.07
CA MET A 268 16.00 7.82 -1.00
C MET A 268 17.44 7.91 -1.54
N ARG A 269 17.99 9.11 -1.75
CA ARG A 269 19.39 9.27 -2.18
C ARG A 269 20.36 8.67 -1.18
N LYS A 270 20.13 8.91 0.11
CA LYS A 270 20.93 8.30 1.18
C LYS A 270 20.79 6.77 1.21
N GLU A 271 19.59 6.23 1.01
CA GLU A 271 19.33 4.79 0.93
C GLU A 271 20.05 4.14 -0.26
N LEU A 272 20.10 4.82 -1.41
CA LEU A 272 20.69 4.30 -2.65
C LEU A 272 22.17 4.67 -2.85
N GLY A 273 22.75 5.50 -1.98
CA GLY A 273 24.12 5.98 -2.11
C GLY A 273 24.35 6.91 -3.31
N LEU A 274 23.36 7.74 -3.63
CA LEU A 274 23.36 8.74 -4.72
C LEU A 274 23.79 10.13 -4.24
#